data_AF-B0Y037-F1
#
_entry.id   AF-B0Y037-F1
#
_cell.length_a   1.000
_cell.length_b   1.000
_cell.length_c   1.000
_cell.angle_alpha   90.00
_cell.angle_beta   90.00
_cell.angle_gamma   90.00
#
_symmetry.space_group_name_H-M   'P 1'
#
loop_
_entity.id
_entity.type
_entity.pdbx_description
1 polymer ?
#
loop_
_entity_poly.entity_id
_entity_poly.type
_entity_poly.pdbx_seq_one_letter_code
_entity_poly.pdbx_strand_id
1 'polypeptide(L)'
;MLRLPAFLGVICAFALGQTSKASSSAFEPDNFDVNAALYNLGVDVSTIPALTALQPQSTKSACRAACGALGFLYGPSRAFTQNTTAYSNATGSYWSAQQEEVRPDCIFQPSVNTDVSIIVLLARYTGCPFAIKSGGHAAFAGASSIQGGITVLLKDLNTITLNDNRSVVSVGPGNVWVQVYSALEPYGLAAIGGRVSTIGVGGLTTGGGISFYSNLYGWACDNVESFEV
;
A
#
# COMPACT_ATOMS: atom_id res chain seq x y z
N MET A 1 -7.43 -15.22 19.19
CA MET A 1 -8.10 -14.79 20.44
C MET A 1 -8.15 -15.95 21.43
N LEU A 2 -7.97 -15.69 22.72
CA LEU A 2 -7.59 -16.71 23.71
C LEU A 2 -8.81 -17.44 24.34
N ARG A 3 -8.76 -18.79 24.31
CA ARG A 3 -9.26 -19.75 25.32
C ARG A 3 -8.17 -20.82 25.51
N LEU A 4 -7.90 -21.28 26.74
CA LEU A 4 -6.89 -22.29 27.12
C LEU A 4 -7.56 -23.42 27.94
N PRO A 5 -6.97 -24.63 28.09
CA PRO A 5 -6.43 -25.53 27.06
C PRO A 5 -6.81 -27.03 27.33
N ALA A 6 -6.46 -27.94 26.41
CA ALA A 6 -6.16 -29.34 26.75
C ALA A 6 -5.20 -29.95 25.70
N PHE A 7 -4.05 -30.42 26.18
CA PHE A 7 -3.03 -31.17 25.46
C PHE A 7 -3.40 -32.65 25.38
N LEU A 8 -3.25 -33.28 24.21
CA LEU A 8 -2.82 -34.69 24.10
C LEU A 8 -2.36 -34.95 22.66
N GLY A 9 -1.09 -35.34 22.52
CA GLY A 9 -0.46 -35.59 21.23
C GLY A 9 -0.66 -37.01 20.72
N VAL A 10 -0.48 -37.18 19.40
CA VAL A 10 -0.03 -38.43 18.76
C VAL A 10 0.75 -38.06 17.51
N ILE A 11 1.99 -38.56 17.40
CA ILE A 11 2.83 -38.51 16.21
C ILE A 11 2.41 -39.69 15.31
N CYS A 12 2.06 -39.43 14.05
CA CYS A 12 2.02 -40.48 13.03
C CYS A 12 2.53 -39.93 11.70
N ALA A 13 3.67 -40.44 11.27
CA ALA A 13 4.30 -40.14 9.99
C ALA A 13 3.73 -41.06 8.91
N PHE A 14 3.23 -40.49 7.82
CA PHE A 14 3.08 -41.16 6.54
C PHE A 14 3.50 -40.20 5.43
N ALA A 15 4.66 -40.48 4.84
CA ALA A 15 5.13 -39.81 3.64
C ALA A 15 4.45 -40.44 2.41
N LEU A 16 3.63 -39.66 1.72
CA LEU A 16 3.21 -39.93 0.34
C LEU A 16 3.64 -38.73 -0.50
N GLY A 17 4.74 -38.89 -1.22
CA GLY A 17 5.21 -37.91 -2.19
C GLY A 17 4.26 -37.85 -3.37
N GLN A 18 3.37 -36.86 -3.36
CA GLN A 18 2.72 -36.39 -4.57
C GLN A 18 3.57 -35.25 -5.13
N THR A 19 4.20 -35.47 -6.29
CA THR A 19 4.78 -34.38 -7.08
C THR A 19 3.61 -33.60 -7.70
N SER A 20 3.02 -32.68 -6.95
CA SER A 20 2.20 -31.63 -7.50
C SER A 20 3.13 -30.77 -8.36
N LYS A 21 3.00 -30.88 -9.69
CA LYS A 21 3.47 -29.82 -10.58
C LYS A 21 2.70 -28.57 -10.17
N ALA A 22 3.36 -27.68 -9.44
CA ALA A 22 2.87 -26.33 -9.25
C ALA A 22 2.70 -25.74 -10.66
N SER A 23 1.46 -25.65 -11.12
CA SER A 23 1.13 -24.85 -12.29
C SER A 23 1.35 -23.41 -11.88
N SER A 24 2.57 -22.91 -12.07
CA SER A 24 2.81 -21.47 -12.05
C SER A 24 2.11 -20.91 -13.29
N SER A 25 0.80 -20.68 -13.20
CA SER A 25 0.23 -19.64 -14.05
C SER A 25 1.05 -18.40 -13.72
N ALA A 26 1.81 -17.89 -14.69
CA ALA A 26 2.48 -16.62 -14.49
C ALA A 26 1.44 -15.64 -13.94
N PHE A 27 1.77 -14.94 -12.85
CA PHE A 27 0.90 -13.93 -12.25
C PHE A 27 0.41 -12.95 -13.32
N GLU A 28 1.25 -12.73 -14.33
CA GLU A 28 0.98 -11.91 -15.49
C GLU A 28 1.39 -12.62 -16.80
N PRO A 29 0.59 -12.57 -17.88
CA PRO A 29 0.97 -13.09 -19.18
C PRO A 29 2.17 -12.35 -19.81
N ASP A 30 3.01 -13.06 -20.58
CA ASP A 30 4.17 -12.47 -21.28
C ASP A 30 3.82 -11.32 -22.23
N ASN A 31 2.57 -11.25 -22.69
CA ASN A 31 2.04 -10.26 -23.61
C ASN A 31 1.02 -9.31 -22.95
N PHE A 32 1.18 -9.03 -21.67
CA PHE A 32 0.26 -8.16 -20.93
C PHE A 32 0.09 -6.78 -21.60
N ASP A 33 -1.16 -6.48 -21.97
CA ASP A 33 -1.55 -5.20 -22.56
C ASP A 33 -1.99 -4.22 -21.47
N VAL A 34 -1.09 -3.30 -21.12
CA VAL A 34 -1.34 -2.24 -20.13
C VAL A 34 -2.48 -1.32 -20.56
N ASN A 35 -2.67 -1.08 -21.87
CA ASN A 35 -3.75 -0.23 -22.37
C ASN A 35 -5.10 -0.88 -22.15
N ALA A 36 -5.21 -2.17 -22.49
CA ALA A 36 -6.43 -2.93 -22.27
C ALA A 36 -6.75 -3.03 -20.77
N ALA A 37 -5.75 -3.23 -19.91
CA ALA A 37 -5.92 -3.26 -18.46
C ALA A 37 -6.43 -1.92 -17.91
N LEU A 38 -5.86 -0.79 -18.35
CA LEU A 38 -6.33 0.55 -17.99
C LEU A 38 -7.76 0.80 -18.49
N TYR A 39 -8.05 0.41 -19.74
CA TYR A 39 -9.39 0.55 -20.33
C TYR A 39 -10.45 -0.23 -19.55
N ASN A 40 -10.13 -1.45 -19.10
CA ASN A 40 -11.02 -2.26 -18.27
C ASN A 40 -11.32 -1.63 -16.90
N LEU A 41 -10.44 -0.75 -16.41
CA LEU A 41 -10.65 0.06 -15.21
C LEU A 41 -11.29 1.43 -15.52
N GLY A 42 -11.76 1.65 -16.75
CA GLY A 42 -12.40 2.88 -17.19
C GLY A 42 -11.44 4.00 -17.58
N VAL A 43 -10.16 3.71 -17.80
CA VAL A 43 -9.13 4.69 -18.19
C VAL A 43 -8.78 4.55 -19.66
N ASP A 44 -9.32 5.44 -20.49
CA ASP A 44 -8.94 5.55 -21.91
C ASP A 44 -7.73 6.47 -22.07
N VAL A 45 -6.54 5.89 -22.21
CA VAL A 45 -5.28 6.62 -22.34
C VAL A 45 -5.21 7.55 -23.55
N SER A 46 -5.99 7.29 -24.61
CA SER A 46 -6.01 8.12 -25.82
C SER A 46 -6.66 9.49 -25.58
N THR A 47 -7.51 9.58 -24.55
CA THR A 47 -8.22 10.81 -24.18
C THR A 47 -7.40 11.71 -23.24
N ILE A 48 -6.30 11.21 -22.69
CA ILE A 48 -5.53 11.91 -21.65
C ILE A 48 -4.45 12.78 -22.31
N PRO A 49 -4.57 14.12 -22.31
CA PRO A 49 -3.65 14.99 -23.05
C PRO A 49 -2.20 14.88 -22.59
N ALA A 50 -2.00 14.61 -21.30
CA ALA A 50 -0.68 14.45 -20.70
C ALA A 50 0.09 13.24 -21.25
N LEU A 51 -0.62 12.21 -21.75
CA LEU A 51 -0.03 10.99 -22.29
C LEU A 51 0.27 11.09 -23.79
N THR A 52 -0.39 12.01 -24.51
CA THR A 52 -0.18 12.21 -25.96
C THR A 52 1.23 12.72 -26.28
N ALA A 53 1.85 13.46 -25.34
CA ALA A 53 3.19 14.03 -25.48
C ALA A 53 4.29 13.16 -24.86
N LEU A 54 3.99 11.90 -24.50
CA LEU A 54 4.96 11.03 -23.84
C LEU A 54 6.12 10.69 -24.79
N GLN A 55 7.27 11.30 -24.55
CA GLN A 55 8.50 10.99 -25.29
C GLN A 55 9.25 9.83 -24.59
N PRO A 56 9.76 8.82 -25.32
CA PRO A 56 10.45 7.66 -24.76
C PRO A 56 11.77 7.94 -24.01
N GLN A 57 12.23 9.20 -23.95
CA GLN A 57 13.66 9.50 -23.75
C GLN A 57 14.01 10.01 -22.33
N SER A 58 13.06 10.32 -21.43
CA SER A 58 13.38 10.82 -20.08
C SER A 58 12.38 10.43 -18.99
N THR A 59 12.90 10.02 -17.82
CA THR A 59 12.10 9.77 -16.61
C THR A 59 11.36 11.02 -16.12
N LYS A 60 11.93 12.21 -16.32
CA LYS A 60 11.28 13.48 -15.95
C LYS A 60 10.10 13.82 -16.85
N SER A 61 10.12 13.43 -18.13
CA SER A 61 8.93 13.56 -18.99
C SER A 61 7.88 12.50 -18.66
N ALA A 62 8.31 11.27 -18.34
CA ALA A 62 7.42 10.20 -17.90
C ALA A 62 6.62 10.58 -16.64
N CYS A 63 7.29 11.08 -15.59
CA CYS A 63 6.60 11.45 -14.35
C CYS A 63 5.69 12.65 -14.49
N ARG A 64 6.07 13.66 -15.26
CA ARG A 64 5.17 14.78 -15.58
C ARG A 64 3.92 14.30 -16.32
N ALA A 65 4.05 13.36 -17.26
CA ALA A 65 2.93 12.78 -17.97
C ALA A 65 2.02 11.95 -17.04
N ALA A 66 2.60 11.12 -16.17
CA ALA A 66 1.86 10.32 -15.20
C ALA A 66 1.12 11.20 -14.19
N CYS A 67 1.79 12.20 -13.61
CA CYS A 67 1.19 13.17 -12.71
C CYS A 67 0.09 13.99 -13.40
N GLY A 68 0.28 14.38 -14.66
CA GLY A 68 -0.74 15.03 -15.47
C GLY A 68 -1.95 14.13 -15.74
N ALA A 69 -1.74 12.84 -15.98
CA ALA A 69 -2.81 11.86 -16.15
C ALA A 69 -3.63 11.70 -14.86
N LEU A 70 -2.97 11.56 -13.71
CA LEU A 70 -3.66 11.50 -12.41
C LEU A 70 -4.43 12.78 -12.11
N GLY A 71 -3.86 13.95 -12.44
CA GLY A 71 -4.54 15.23 -12.34
C GLY A 71 -5.79 15.31 -13.21
N PHE A 72 -5.73 14.78 -14.43
CA PHE A 72 -6.87 14.72 -15.35
C PHE A 72 -7.97 13.78 -14.84
N LEU A 73 -7.61 12.58 -14.37
CA LEU A 73 -8.56 11.56 -13.92
C LEU A 73 -9.22 11.90 -12.57
N TYR A 74 -8.46 12.50 -11.65
CA TYR A 74 -8.84 12.55 -10.23
C TYR A 74 -8.93 13.97 -9.65
N GLY A 75 -8.43 14.97 -10.39
CA GLY A 75 -8.47 16.36 -9.96
C GLY A 75 -7.53 16.71 -8.79
N PRO A 76 -7.49 17.99 -8.39
CA PRO A 76 -6.53 18.50 -7.41
C PRO A 76 -6.80 18.03 -5.97
N SER A 77 -7.96 17.42 -5.69
CA SER A 77 -8.29 16.86 -4.38
C SER A 77 -7.63 15.51 -4.11
N ARG A 78 -7.15 14.82 -5.16
CA ARG A 78 -6.47 13.52 -5.05
C ARG A 78 -5.10 13.48 -5.74
N ALA A 79 -4.82 14.38 -6.69
CA ALA A 79 -3.51 14.51 -7.32
C ALA A 79 -2.89 15.88 -6.97
N PHE A 80 -1.93 15.88 -6.04
CA PHE A 80 -1.31 17.10 -5.52
C PHE A 80 -0.05 17.45 -6.30
N THR A 81 0.01 18.69 -6.78
CA THR A 81 1.20 19.25 -7.43
C THR A 81 2.03 20.06 -6.43
N GLN A 82 3.32 20.25 -6.73
CA GLN A 82 4.33 20.82 -5.81
C GLN A 82 3.94 22.18 -5.19
N ASN A 83 3.08 22.96 -5.84
CA ASN A 83 2.70 24.31 -5.40
C ASN A 83 1.40 24.35 -4.58
N THR A 84 0.92 23.21 -4.09
CA THR A 84 -0.33 23.11 -3.33
C THR A 84 -0.06 22.87 -1.84
N THR A 85 -0.93 23.39 -0.98
CA THR A 85 -0.87 23.10 0.47
C THR A 85 -0.99 21.61 0.77
N ALA A 86 -1.80 20.88 -0.01
CA ALA A 86 -1.95 19.43 0.13
C ALA A 86 -0.62 18.70 -0.12
N TYR A 87 0.14 19.11 -1.14
CA TYR A 87 1.48 18.59 -1.40
C TYR A 87 2.41 18.88 -0.22
N SER A 88 2.50 20.13 0.23
CA SER A 88 3.38 20.52 1.35
C SER A 88 3.04 19.78 2.64
N ASN A 89 1.76 19.61 2.96
CA ASN A 89 1.31 18.84 4.13
C ASN A 89 1.69 17.36 4.01
N ALA A 90 1.56 16.77 2.83
CA ALA A 90 1.91 15.38 2.60
C ALA A 90 3.44 15.17 2.62
N THR A 91 4.25 16.12 2.14
CA THR A 91 5.72 16.05 2.22
C THR A 91 6.26 16.40 3.61
N GLY A 92 5.60 17.27 4.37
CA GLY A 92 6.03 17.68 5.73
C GLY A 92 5.55 16.76 6.86
N SER A 93 4.99 15.59 6.54
CA SER A 93 4.41 14.66 7.50
C SER A 93 5.11 13.30 7.49
N TYR A 94 6.43 13.28 7.36
CA TYR A 94 7.23 12.09 7.61
C TYR A 94 7.79 12.10 9.02
N TRP A 95 8.10 10.92 9.55
CA TRP A 95 8.73 10.80 10.86
C TRP A 95 10.22 11.20 10.82
N SER A 96 10.91 10.93 9.72
CA SER A 96 12.34 11.23 9.55
C SER A 96 12.58 12.42 8.61
N ALA A 97 13.53 13.28 8.97
CA ALA A 97 13.93 14.42 8.15
C ALA A 97 14.46 13.97 6.77
N GLN A 98 15.13 12.82 6.71
CA GLN A 98 15.67 12.27 5.46
C GLN A 98 14.56 11.95 4.44
N GLN A 99 13.39 11.49 4.87
CA GLN A 99 12.24 11.31 3.98
C GLN A 99 11.59 12.65 3.63
N GLU A 100 11.50 13.55 4.61
CA GLU A 100 10.92 14.88 4.43
C GLU A 100 11.71 15.74 3.44
N GLU A 101 12.99 15.51 3.23
CA GLU A 101 13.81 16.22 2.23
C GLU A 101 13.57 15.75 0.79
N VAL A 102 12.98 14.57 0.58
CA VAL A 102 12.72 14.01 -0.75
C VAL A 102 11.58 14.79 -1.42
N ARG A 103 11.71 15.09 -2.72
CA ARG A 103 10.76 15.90 -3.49
C ARG A 103 10.14 15.10 -4.65
N PRO A 104 8.95 14.51 -4.47
CA PRO A 104 8.18 13.90 -5.56
C PRO A 104 7.80 14.92 -6.64
N ASP A 105 7.53 14.45 -7.87
CA ASP A 105 6.97 15.29 -8.93
C ASP A 105 5.49 15.61 -8.62
N CYS A 106 4.76 14.62 -8.10
CA CYS A 106 3.43 14.79 -7.52
C CYS A 106 3.14 13.77 -6.42
N ILE A 107 2.03 13.98 -5.73
CA ILE A 107 1.48 13.03 -4.76
C ILE A 107 0.10 12.59 -5.25
N PHE A 108 -0.17 11.29 -5.20
CA PHE A 108 -1.48 10.74 -5.53
C PHE A 108 -2.09 10.07 -4.31
N GLN A 109 -3.33 10.43 -3.98
CA GLN A 109 -4.07 9.93 -2.83
C GLN A 109 -5.26 9.07 -3.31
N PRO A 110 -5.06 7.74 -3.48
CA PRO A 110 -6.14 6.83 -3.85
C PRO A 110 -7.17 6.73 -2.72
N SER A 111 -8.44 6.57 -3.10
CA SER A 111 -9.56 6.41 -2.16
C SER A 111 -10.19 5.02 -2.19
N VAL A 112 -9.91 4.24 -3.24
CA VAL A 112 -10.37 2.84 -3.39
C VAL A 112 -9.26 1.97 -3.96
N ASN A 113 -9.40 0.65 -3.86
CA ASN A 113 -8.45 -0.34 -4.40
C ASN A 113 -8.18 -0.19 -5.91
N THR A 114 -9.20 0.11 -6.70
CA THR A 114 -9.06 0.30 -8.16
C THR A 114 -8.20 1.51 -8.51
N ASP A 115 -8.18 2.56 -7.67
CA ASP A 115 -7.27 3.70 -7.85
C ASP A 115 -5.80 3.25 -7.71
N VAL A 116 -5.51 2.30 -6.80
CA VAL A 116 -4.17 1.70 -6.63
C VAL A 116 -3.77 0.90 -7.88
N SER A 117 -4.70 0.13 -8.44
CA SER A 117 -4.47 -0.59 -9.69
C SER A 117 -4.15 0.38 -10.83
N ILE A 118 -4.90 1.47 -10.97
CA ILE A 118 -4.71 2.49 -12.00
C ILE A 118 -3.33 3.15 -11.88
N ILE A 119 -2.88 3.55 -10.69
CA ILE A 119 -1.56 4.16 -10.53
C ILE A 119 -0.42 3.20 -10.87
N VAL A 120 -0.52 1.92 -10.49
CA VAL A 120 0.49 0.91 -10.84
C VAL A 120 0.56 0.71 -12.35
N LEU A 121 -0.59 0.64 -13.02
CA LEU A 121 -0.66 0.52 -14.48
C LEU A 121 -0.18 1.80 -15.19
N LEU A 122 -0.48 2.99 -14.67
CA LEU A 122 0.04 4.25 -15.20
C LEU A 122 1.55 4.38 -15.01
N ALA A 123 2.09 3.95 -13.87
CA ALA A 123 3.52 3.90 -13.63
C ALA A 123 4.21 2.99 -14.65
N ARG A 124 3.61 1.83 -14.93
CA ARG A 124 4.09 0.91 -15.97
C ARG A 124 3.97 1.51 -17.38
N TYR A 125 2.84 2.11 -17.71
CA TYR A 125 2.57 2.71 -19.01
C TYR A 125 3.55 3.85 -19.32
N THR A 126 3.84 4.69 -18.33
CA THR A 126 4.68 5.88 -18.50
C THR A 126 6.17 5.61 -18.23
N GLY A 127 6.50 4.58 -17.44
CA GLY A 127 7.83 4.36 -16.90
C GLY A 127 8.18 5.27 -15.71
N CYS A 128 7.21 6.01 -15.15
CA CYS A 128 7.46 6.81 -13.95
C CYS A 128 7.51 5.92 -12.69
N PRO A 129 8.60 5.96 -11.90
CA PRO A 129 8.66 5.21 -10.65
C PRO A 129 7.78 5.85 -9.57
N PHE A 130 7.36 5.03 -8.62
CA PHE A 130 6.55 5.47 -7.49
C PHE A 130 7.09 4.93 -6.15
N ALA A 131 6.73 5.62 -5.07
CA ALA A 131 6.88 5.14 -3.69
C ALA A 131 5.53 5.14 -2.98
N ILE A 132 5.37 4.28 -1.98
CA ILE A 132 4.12 4.14 -1.23
C ILE A 132 4.28 4.72 0.18
N LYS A 133 3.40 5.65 0.55
CA LYS A 133 3.30 6.24 1.88
C LYS A 133 2.03 5.74 2.59
N SER A 134 2.25 4.87 3.59
CA SER A 134 1.29 4.62 4.67
C SER A 134 1.47 5.71 5.74
N GLY A 135 2.02 5.39 6.92
CA GLY A 135 2.31 6.37 7.98
C GLY A 135 3.63 7.14 7.86
N GLY A 136 4.48 6.85 6.86
CA GLY A 136 5.71 7.62 6.60
C GLY A 136 6.83 7.49 7.66
N HIS A 137 6.97 6.31 8.28
CA HIS A 137 7.87 6.07 9.43
C HIS A 137 9.27 5.54 9.09
N ALA A 138 9.60 5.35 7.82
CA ALA A 138 10.92 4.85 7.43
C ALA A 138 12.04 5.87 7.73
N ALA A 139 13.22 5.37 8.12
CA ALA A 139 14.33 6.17 8.63
C ALA A 139 15.36 6.64 7.57
N PHE A 140 15.11 6.37 6.29
CA PHE A 140 16.04 6.66 5.19
C PHE A 140 15.32 7.27 3.99
N ALA A 141 16.01 8.12 3.24
CA ALA A 141 15.48 8.77 2.05
C ALA A 141 15.09 7.74 0.97
N GLY A 142 14.01 8.01 0.24
CA GLY A 142 13.61 7.17 -0.90
C GLY A 142 12.77 5.93 -0.55
N ALA A 143 12.45 5.71 0.73
CA ALA A 143 11.64 4.52 1.11
C ALA A 143 10.12 4.72 0.88
N SER A 144 9.50 5.65 1.62
CA SER A 144 8.08 5.98 1.52
C SER A 144 7.83 7.30 0.79
N SER A 145 8.88 7.82 0.16
CA SER A 145 8.90 9.01 -0.70
C SER A 145 9.84 8.72 -1.87
N ILE A 146 9.73 9.47 -2.97
CA ILE A 146 10.60 9.29 -4.14
C ILE A 146 10.98 10.62 -4.77
N GLN A 147 12.23 10.77 -5.16
CA GLN A 147 12.71 12.00 -5.82
C GLN A 147 12.23 12.03 -7.27
N GLY A 148 11.44 13.04 -7.64
CA GLY A 148 10.96 13.25 -9.01
C GLY A 148 10.04 12.16 -9.55
N GLY A 149 9.54 11.26 -8.69
CA GLY A 149 8.55 10.24 -9.02
C GLY A 149 7.17 10.57 -8.46
N ILE A 150 6.32 9.55 -8.32
CA ILE A 150 4.99 9.68 -7.70
C ILE A 150 5.04 9.12 -6.28
N THR A 151 4.68 9.91 -5.28
CA THR A 151 4.39 9.35 -3.96
C THR A 151 2.90 9.03 -3.87
N VAL A 152 2.56 7.77 -3.62
CA VAL A 152 1.18 7.33 -3.41
C VAL A 152 0.86 7.36 -1.92
N LEU A 153 -0.01 8.28 -1.50
CA LEU A 153 -0.42 8.46 -0.11
C LEU A 153 -1.70 7.67 0.18
N LEU A 154 -1.60 6.58 0.93
CA LEU A 154 -2.72 5.65 1.15
C LEU A 154 -3.75 6.13 2.17
N LYS A 155 -3.66 7.38 2.66
CA LYS A 155 -4.39 7.89 3.84
C LYS A 155 -5.91 7.66 3.80
N ASP A 156 -6.53 7.67 2.62
CA ASP A 156 -7.98 7.49 2.48
C ASP A 156 -8.40 6.02 2.42
N LEU A 157 -7.46 5.09 2.21
CA LEU A 157 -7.67 3.65 2.36
C LEU A 157 -7.55 3.26 3.85
N ASN A 158 -8.46 3.78 4.68
CA ASN A 158 -8.37 3.72 6.13
C ASN A 158 -9.55 3.02 6.83
N THR A 159 -10.40 2.31 6.08
CA THR A 159 -11.50 1.55 6.67
C THR A 159 -11.01 0.51 7.68
N ILE A 160 -11.68 0.40 8.82
CA ILE A 160 -11.43 -0.62 9.84
C ILE A 160 -12.75 -1.34 10.12
N THR A 161 -12.79 -2.65 9.90
CA THR A 161 -13.99 -3.46 10.11
C THR A 161 -13.66 -4.75 10.85
N LEU A 162 -14.48 -5.10 11.83
CA LEU A 162 -14.42 -6.40 12.50
C LEU A 162 -15.39 -7.36 11.82
N ASN A 163 -15.00 -8.63 11.69
CA ASN A 163 -15.95 -9.68 11.32
C ASN A 163 -16.97 -9.96 12.44
N ASP A 164 -18.04 -10.70 12.12
CA ASP A 164 -19.20 -10.89 13.02
C ASP A 164 -18.83 -11.48 14.39
N ASN A 165 -17.91 -12.45 14.42
CA ASN A 165 -17.44 -13.08 15.66
C ASN A 165 -16.25 -12.32 16.30
N ARG A 166 -15.86 -11.19 15.71
CA ARG A 166 -14.77 -10.29 16.13
C ARG A 166 -13.40 -10.95 16.20
N SER A 167 -13.19 -12.09 15.56
CA SER A 167 -11.89 -12.78 15.55
C SER A 167 -10.84 -12.13 14.64
N VAL A 168 -11.29 -11.35 13.66
CA VAL A 168 -10.46 -10.76 12.60
C VAL A 168 -10.84 -9.30 12.40
N VAL A 169 -9.83 -8.44 12.24
CA VAL A 169 -10.00 -7.04 11.86
C VAL A 169 -9.42 -6.83 10.47
N SER A 170 -10.23 -6.35 9.53
CA SER A 170 -9.78 -5.86 8.23
C SER A 170 -9.39 -4.40 8.38
N VAL A 171 -8.14 -4.07 8.06
CA VAL A 171 -7.55 -2.73 8.27
C VAL A 171 -7.01 -2.19 6.96
N GLY A 172 -7.51 -1.03 6.54
CA GLY A 172 -6.99 -0.33 5.38
C GLY A 172 -5.53 0.11 5.60
N PRO A 173 -4.66 0.01 4.58
CA PRO A 173 -3.22 0.24 4.70
C PRO A 173 -2.84 1.71 4.98
N GLY A 174 -3.79 2.63 4.80
CA GLY A 174 -3.68 4.06 5.12
C GLY A 174 -3.70 4.39 6.61
N ASN A 175 -4.09 3.42 7.46
CA ASN A 175 -4.15 3.65 8.90
C ASN A 175 -2.77 3.76 9.55
N VAL A 176 -2.76 4.44 10.69
CA VAL A 176 -1.69 4.35 11.69
C VAL A 176 -2.18 3.54 12.91
N TRP A 177 -1.25 2.97 13.67
CA TRP A 177 -1.60 2.00 14.72
C TRP A 177 -2.52 2.54 15.82
N VAL A 178 -2.45 3.84 16.15
CA VAL A 178 -3.39 4.41 17.13
C VAL A 178 -4.85 4.33 16.65
N GLN A 179 -5.12 4.49 15.36
CA GLN A 179 -6.48 4.39 14.83
C GLN A 179 -7.02 2.97 14.96
N VAL A 180 -6.17 1.97 14.71
CA VAL A 180 -6.51 0.55 14.87
C VAL A 180 -6.83 0.23 16.32
N TYR A 181 -5.97 0.64 17.26
CA TYR A 181 -6.21 0.38 18.67
C TYR A 181 -7.45 1.12 19.19
N SER A 182 -7.66 2.38 18.83
CA SER A 182 -8.87 3.12 19.21
C SER A 182 -10.15 2.50 18.65
N ALA A 183 -10.13 1.93 17.44
CA ALA A 183 -11.28 1.24 16.87
C ALA A 183 -11.60 -0.08 17.58
N LEU A 184 -10.60 -0.74 18.17
CA LEU A 184 -10.73 -2.03 18.84
C LEU A 184 -10.99 -1.91 20.35
N GLU A 185 -10.58 -0.80 20.97
CA GLU A 185 -10.72 -0.54 22.40
C GLU A 185 -12.15 -0.74 22.94
N PRO A 186 -13.23 -0.24 22.29
CA PRO A 186 -14.60 -0.43 22.78
C PRO A 186 -15.04 -1.90 22.88
N TYR A 187 -14.34 -2.80 22.19
CA TYR A 187 -14.62 -4.24 22.20
C TYR A 187 -13.70 -5.02 23.14
N GLY A 188 -12.77 -4.35 23.84
CA GLY A 188 -11.75 -5.01 24.66
C GLY A 188 -10.75 -5.82 23.83
N LEU A 189 -10.51 -5.42 22.58
CA LEU A 189 -9.66 -6.13 21.63
C LEU A 189 -8.37 -5.36 21.34
N ALA A 190 -7.33 -6.09 20.95
CA ALA A 190 -6.08 -5.53 20.44
C ALA A 190 -5.58 -6.39 19.27
N ALA A 191 -5.01 -5.73 18.26
CA ALA A 191 -4.29 -6.39 17.18
C ALA A 191 -2.79 -6.44 17.48
N ILE A 192 -2.08 -7.43 16.94
CA ILE A 192 -0.61 -7.48 17.01
C ILE A 192 -0.05 -6.44 16.05
N GLY A 193 0.45 -5.34 16.60
CA GLY A 193 0.83 -4.18 15.80
C GLY A 193 1.93 -3.32 16.39
N GLY A 194 2.12 -2.14 15.78
CA GLY A 194 3.18 -1.20 16.13
C GLY A 194 3.09 -0.67 17.56
N ARG A 195 4.27 -0.42 18.13
CA ARG A 195 4.45 0.11 19.49
C ARG A 195 4.32 1.63 19.60
N VAL A 196 4.44 2.35 18.48
CA VAL A 196 4.34 3.81 18.40
C VAL A 196 3.10 4.18 17.61
N SER A 197 2.32 5.12 18.14
CA SER A 197 0.99 5.52 17.66
C SER A 197 0.94 5.89 16.18
N THR A 198 1.96 6.59 15.68
CA THR A 198 2.01 7.15 14.32
C THR A 198 2.61 6.21 13.27
N ILE A 199 3.07 5.02 13.65
CA ILE A 199 3.58 4.05 12.67
C ILE A 199 2.43 3.62 11.75
N GLY A 200 2.69 3.60 10.44
CA GLY A 200 1.73 3.13 9.44
C GLY A 200 1.53 1.63 9.49
N VAL A 201 0.27 1.18 9.36
CA VAL A 201 -0.10 -0.24 9.35
C VAL A 201 0.54 -0.95 8.17
N GLY A 202 0.36 -0.43 6.94
CA GLY A 202 0.83 -1.11 5.73
C GLY A 202 2.33 -1.37 5.73
N GLY A 203 3.14 -0.37 6.09
CA GLY A 203 4.60 -0.51 6.13
C GLY A 203 5.10 -1.40 7.26
N LEU A 204 4.50 -1.32 8.46
CA LEU A 204 4.92 -2.15 9.59
C LEU A 204 4.60 -3.63 9.36
N THR A 205 3.38 -3.92 8.90
CA THR A 205 2.91 -5.29 8.72
C THR A 205 3.66 -6.00 7.58
N THR A 206 3.94 -5.31 6.47
CA THR A 206 4.70 -5.90 5.35
C THR A 206 6.20 -6.02 5.65
N GLY A 207 6.73 -5.21 6.56
CA GLY A 207 8.12 -5.28 7.04
C GLY A 207 8.33 -6.25 8.23
N GLY A 208 7.30 -7.00 8.63
CA GLY A 208 7.33 -7.89 9.79
C GLY A 208 6.52 -7.33 10.96
N GLY A 209 7.11 -6.38 11.70
CA GLY A 209 6.37 -5.56 12.64
C GLY A 209 6.37 -6.06 14.09
N ILE A 210 7.28 -5.52 14.88
CA ILE A 210 7.40 -5.85 16.31
C ILE A 210 6.29 -5.19 17.14
N SER A 211 5.65 -6.00 17.97
CA SER A 211 4.60 -5.59 18.91
C SER A 211 5.04 -5.76 20.36
N PHE A 212 4.28 -5.17 21.29
CA PHE A 212 4.44 -5.43 22.74
C PHE A 212 4.16 -6.89 23.11
N TYR A 213 3.41 -7.61 22.28
CA TYR A 213 3.01 -9.00 22.53
C TYR A 213 3.74 -10.02 21.63
N SER A 214 4.81 -9.61 20.93
CA SER A 214 5.46 -10.49 19.95
C SER A 214 6.10 -11.74 20.56
N ASN A 215 6.46 -11.71 21.84
CA ASN A 215 6.93 -12.88 22.57
C ASN A 215 5.84 -13.93 22.82
N LEU A 216 4.56 -13.58 22.69
CA LEU A 216 3.42 -14.47 22.92
C LEU A 216 2.72 -14.88 21.62
N TYR A 217 2.63 -13.96 20.65
CA TYR A 217 1.81 -14.13 19.44
C TYR A 217 2.57 -13.92 18.12
N GLY A 218 3.89 -13.74 18.16
CA GLY A 218 4.68 -13.47 16.95
C GLY A 218 4.61 -12.02 16.46
N TRP A 219 5.11 -11.77 15.28
CA TRP A 219 5.15 -10.43 14.67
C TRP A 219 3.81 -10.07 14.04
N ALA A 220 3.59 -8.80 13.69
CA ALA A 220 2.35 -8.36 13.07
C ALA A 220 2.06 -9.15 11.77
N CYS A 221 3.08 -9.44 10.98
CA CYS A 221 2.98 -10.27 9.78
C CYS A 221 2.50 -11.70 10.06
N ASP A 222 2.90 -12.29 11.18
CA ASP A 222 2.52 -13.67 11.57
C ASP A 222 1.03 -13.78 11.92
N ASN A 223 0.38 -12.64 12.12
CA ASN A 223 -1.03 -12.53 12.49
C ASN A 223 -1.90 -12.04 11.33
N VAL A 224 -1.37 -11.95 10.11
CA VAL A 224 -2.15 -11.62 8.92
C VAL A 224 -2.82 -12.88 8.37
N GLU A 225 -4.13 -12.83 8.23
CA GLU A 225 -4.91 -13.91 7.59
C GLU A 225 -4.88 -13.82 6.06
N SER A 226 -4.99 -12.61 5.50
CA SER A 226 -4.96 -12.38 4.05
C SER A 226 -4.60 -10.95 3.70
N PHE A 227 -4.11 -10.74 2.47
CA PHE A 227 -3.95 -9.43 1.85
C PHE A 227 -4.81 -9.34 0.59
N GLU A 228 -5.27 -8.12 0.28
CA GLU A 228 -5.70 -7.75 -1.07
C GLU A 228 -4.50 -7.12 -1.78
N VAL A 229 -4.10 -7.68 -2.93
CA VAL A 229 -2.90 -7.28 -3.71
C VAL A 229 -3.23 -7.24 -5.19
#